data_AF-A0A0G2EBK9-F1
#
_entry.id   AF-A0A0G2EBK9-F1
#
_cell.length_a   1.000
_cell.length_b   1.000
_cell.length_c   1.000
_cell.angle_alpha   90.00
_cell.angle_beta   90.00
_cell.angle_gamma   90.00
#
_symmetry.space_group_name_H-M   'P 1'
#
loop_
_entity.id
_entity.type
_entity.pdbx_description
1 polymer ?
#
loop_
_entity_poly.entity_id
_entity_poly.type
_entity_poly.pdbx_seq_one_letter_code
_entity_poly.pdbx_strand_id
1 'polypeptide(L)'
;MDPPAHGQQRGMISDLFTYDHIERMRPKIRETVSHLLDEMLKKYDGQPIDLVEHFSLPVPSYIIYGILGVPFSDLAFLTKQAAVRSNGSATATEASNASQELLNYMGSLVDQRSAEPKDDLISHLVTTQLRHDNLTKADVVQMAFLMLVAGNATMVSMINLGVIELWFKHRETQLADFRTDPQGLVPAFVEELCRYHTGSAMAMRRVAKVDVHWGDKLIKAGDGVILANSSGNRDEEMFPSPDVFDMHRPRGAEAALGFGFGAHRCVAEWLARAEMEEVFVALATRVPGLRVAAANEEEIKWTPARKDVGVVELPVYLG
;
A
#
# COMPACT_ATOMS: atom_id res chain seq x y z
N MET A 1 18.25 8.75 1.24
CA MET A 1 18.97 9.97 0.81
C MET A 1 18.56 11.11 1.73
N ASP A 2 19.46 12.06 2.00
CA ASP A 2 19.15 13.33 2.68
C ASP A 2 19.06 14.49 1.65
N PRO A 3 18.54 15.67 2.01
CA PRO A 3 18.64 16.86 1.15
C PRO A 3 20.10 17.22 0.80
N PRO A 4 20.37 17.72 -0.43
CA PRO A 4 19.41 18.00 -1.50
C PRO A 4 19.06 16.78 -2.37
N ALA A 5 19.88 15.72 -2.33
CA ALA A 5 19.76 14.55 -3.21
C ALA A 5 18.37 13.88 -3.13
N HIS A 6 17.80 13.77 -1.93
CA HIS A 6 16.44 13.26 -1.75
C HIS A 6 15.40 14.04 -2.56
N GLY A 7 15.40 15.37 -2.45
CA GLY A 7 14.43 16.22 -3.15
C GLY A 7 14.60 16.16 -4.66
N GLN A 8 15.85 16.10 -5.13
CA GLN A 8 16.16 15.99 -6.55
C GLN A 8 15.63 14.68 -7.15
N GLN A 9 15.99 13.53 -6.58
CA GLN A 9 15.55 12.24 -7.14
C GLN A 9 14.05 12.01 -6.95
N ARG A 10 13.48 12.36 -5.78
CA ARG A 10 12.03 12.24 -5.54
C ARG A 10 11.23 13.15 -6.47
N GLY A 11 11.75 14.33 -6.79
CA GLY A 11 11.10 15.28 -7.70
C GLY A 11 10.90 14.71 -9.11
N MET A 12 11.72 13.75 -9.55
CA MET A 12 11.63 13.12 -10.87
C MET A 12 10.38 12.25 -11.06
N ILE A 13 9.66 11.90 -9.99
CA ILE A 13 8.46 11.05 -10.04
C ILE A 13 7.25 11.64 -9.32
N SER A 14 7.42 12.68 -8.50
CA SER A 14 6.37 13.13 -7.58
C SER A 14 5.11 13.63 -8.30
N ASP A 15 5.24 14.19 -9.50
CA ASP A 15 4.11 14.70 -10.28
C ASP A 15 3.10 13.60 -10.65
N LEU A 16 3.56 12.35 -10.76
CA LEU A 16 2.73 11.16 -11.05
C LEU A 16 1.94 10.68 -9.82
N PHE A 17 2.23 11.20 -8.62
CA PHE A 17 1.58 10.81 -7.37
C PHE A 17 0.92 11.99 -6.63
N THR A 18 0.75 13.11 -7.33
CA THR A 18 -0.03 14.25 -6.81
C THR A 18 -1.51 13.88 -6.73
N TYR A 19 -2.25 14.53 -5.82
CA TYR A 19 -3.69 14.33 -5.68
C TYR A 19 -4.43 14.43 -7.02
N ASP A 20 -4.21 15.52 -7.77
CA ASP A 20 -4.87 15.74 -9.07
C ASP A 20 -4.51 14.67 -10.11
N HIS A 21 -3.29 14.14 -10.09
CA HIS A 21 -2.90 13.05 -10.99
C HIS A 21 -3.64 11.76 -10.62
N ILE A 22 -3.68 11.42 -9.33
CA ILE A 22 -4.38 10.23 -8.85
C ILE A 22 -5.89 10.32 -9.09
N GLU A 23 -6.51 11.49 -8.91
CA GLU A 23 -7.93 11.65 -9.23
C GLU A 23 -8.23 11.45 -10.73
N ARG A 24 -7.32 11.85 -11.63
CA ARG A 24 -7.43 11.51 -13.07
C ARG A 24 -7.27 10.02 -13.32
N MET A 25 -6.48 9.32 -12.51
CA MET A 25 -6.29 7.87 -12.60
C MET A 25 -7.42 7.06 -11.93
N ARG A 26 -8.23 7.67 -11.07
CA ARG A 26 -9.29 7.00 -10.30
C ARG A 26 -10.24 6.14 -11.16
N PRO A 27 -10.65 6.55 -12.38
CA PRO A 27 -11.43 5.66 -13.26
C PRO A 27 -10.71 4.35 -13.60
N LYS A 28 -9.39 4.38 -13.80
CA LYS A 28 -8.58 3.18 -14.11
C LYS A 28 -8.37 2.29 -12.88
N ILE A 29 -8.21 2.90 -11.71
CA ILE A 29 -8.20 2.20 -10.41
C ILE A 29 -9.52 1.45 -10.23
N ARG A 30 -10.66 2.14 -10.40
CA ARG A 30 -12.00 1.54 -10.31
C ARG A 30 -12.22 0.41 -11.31
N GLU A 31 -11.77 0.57 -12.55
CA GLU A 31 -11.84 -0.48 -13.57
C GLU A 31 -11.06 -1.72 -13.13
N THR A 32 -9.85 -1.54 -12.59
CA THR A 32 -9.01 -2.63 -12.10
C THR A 32 -9.66 -3.37 -10.93
N VAL A 33 -10.16 -2.61 -9.94
CA VAL A 33 -10.91 -3.17 -8.80
C VAL A 33 -12.14 -3.92 -9.28
N SER A 34 -12.92 -3.34 -10.19
CA SER A 34 -14.14 -3.96 -10.72
C SER A 34 -13.85 -5.24 -11.48
N HIS A 35 -12.82 -5.25 -12.32
CA HIS A 35 -12.40 -6.43 -13.08
C HIS A 35 -11.95 -7.57 -12.15
N LEU A 36 -11.11 -7.28 -11.15
CA LEU A 36 -10.65 -8.29 -10.20
C LEU A 36 -11.80 -8.83 -9.33
N LEU A 37 -12.74 -7.96 -8.97
CA LEU A 37 -13.94 -8.37 -8.25
C LEU A 37 -14.83 -9.28 -9.11
N ASP A 38 -14.99 -8.98 -10.40
CA ASP A 38 -15.73 -9.83 -11.34
C ASP A 38 -15.10 -11.22 -11.46
N GLU A 39 -13.77 -11.28 -11.59
CA GLU A 39 -13.04 -12.54 -11.67
C GLU A 39 -13.13 -13.35 -10.36
N MET A 40 -13.10 -12.68 -9.21
CA MET A 40 -13.31 -13.34 -7.92
C MET A 40 -14.73 -13.90 -7.80
N LEU A 41 -15.76 -13.13 -8.18
CA LEU A 41 -17.16 -13.55 -8.14
C LEU A 41 -17.46 -14.73 -9.08
N LYS A 42 -16.84 -14.78 -10.27
CA LYS A 42 -16.98 -15.92 -11.20
C LYS A 42 -16.43 -17.23 -10.65
N LYS A 43 -15.43 -17.17 -9.77
CA LYS A 43 -14.81 -18.35 -9.16
C LYS A 43 -15.57 -18.87 -7.94
N TYR A 44 -16.42 -18.05 -7.34
CA TYR A 44 -17.14 -18.41 -6.13
C TYR A 44 -18.23 -19.45 -6.42
N ASP A 45 -18.17 -20.56 -5.71
CA ASP A 45 -19.09 -21.70 -5.80
C ASP A 45 -19.88 -21.93 -4.49
N GLY A 46 -19.86 -20.94 -3.59
CA GLY A 46 -20.47 -21.02 -2.25
C GLY A 46 -19.48 -21.40 -1.14
N GLN A 47 -18.24 -21.78 -1.46
CA GLN A 47 -17.19 -22.03 -0.48
C GLN A 47 -16.35 -20.77 -0.19
N PRO A 48 -15.70 -20.67 0.99
CA PRO A 48 -14.78 -19.59 1.27
C PRO A 48 -13.69 -19.46 0.21
N ILE A 49 -13.46 -18.23 -0.26
CA ILE A 49 -12.38 -17.88 -1.17
C ILE A 49 -11.35 -17.04 -0.43
N ASP A 50 -10.05 -17.24 -0.69
CA ASP A 50 -9.02 -16.40 -0.08
C ASP A 50 -9.02 -15.00 -0.72
N LEU A 51 -9.40 -13.99 0.07
CA LEU A 51 -9.40 -12.60 -0.37
C LEU A 51 -7.97 -12.11 -0.68
N VAL A 52 -6.95 -12.64 0.02
CA VAL A 52 -5.55 -12.28 -0.24
C VAL A 52 -5.18 -12.65 -1.67
N GLU A 53 -5.24 -13.93 -2.02
CA GLU A 53 -4.87 -14.42 -3.33
C GLU A 53 -5.71 -13.80 -4.46
N HIS A 54 -7.03 -13.71 -4.27
CA HIS A 54 -7.94 -13.42 -5.37
C HIS A 54 -8.35 -11.96 -5.52
N PHE A 55 -7.99 -11.09 -4.56
CA PHE A 55 -8.40 -9.69 -4.63
C PHE A 55 -7.37 -8.70 -4.06
N SER A 56 -7.01 -8.80 -2.78
CA SER A 56 -6.19 -7.77 -2.12
C SER A 56 -4.72 -7.81 -2.51
N LEU A 57 -4.19 -8.95 -2.97
CA LEU A 57 -2.88 -9.02 -3.64
C LEU A 57 -2.88 -8.45 -5.07
N PRO A 58 -3.78 -8.88 -5.97
CA PRO A 58 -3.74 -8.40 -7.35
C PRO A 58 -4.12 -6.92 -7.51
N VAL A 59 -4.99 -6.34 -6.67
CA VAL A 59 -5.42 -4.92 -6.80
C VAL A 59 -4.22 -3.95 -6.83
N PRO A 60 -3.42 -3.81 -5.76
CA PRO A 60 -2.30 -2.88 -5.75
C PRO A 60 -1.23 -3.27 -6.77
N SER A 61 -1.03 -4.58 -6.99
CA SER A 61 -0.04 -5.08 -7.93
C SER A 61 -0.36 -4.65 -9.36
N TYR A 62 -1.59 -4.84 -9.81
CA TYR A 62 -2.01 -4.52 -11.18
C TYR A 62 -1.95 -3.01 -11.43
N ILE A 63 -2.31 -2.21 -10.42
CA ILE A 63 -2.28 -0.75 -10.50
C ILE A 63 -0.85 -0.25 -10.61
N ILE A 64 0.06 -0.65 -9.70
CA ILE A 64 1.44 -0.17 -9.74
C ILE A 64 2.19 -0.67 -10.97
N TYR A 65 1.97 -1.92 -11.40
CA TYR A 65 2.54 -2.42 -12.64
C TYR A 65 2.02 -1.67 -13.86
N GLY A 66 0.73 -1.32 -13.88
CA GLY A 66 0.15 -0.45 -14.91
C GLY A 66 0.83 0.92 -14.96
N ILE A 67 1.02 1.56 -13.80
CA ILE A 67 1.75 2.85 -13.68
C ILE A 67 3.19 2.72 -14.20
N LEU A 68 3.86 1.61 -13.91
CA LEU A 68 5.23 1.36 -14.36
C LEU A 68 5.33 1.08 -15.87
N GLY A 69 4.23 0.73 -16.54
CA GLY A 69 4.20 0.44 -17.98
C GLY A 69 4.24 -1.05 -18.31
N VAL A 70 3.94 -1.92 -17.34
CA VAL A 70 3.86 -3.35 -17.59
C VAL A 70 2.58 -3.67 -18.39
N PRO A 71 2.67 -4.46 -19.48
CA PRO A 71 1.50 -4.87 -20.25
C PRO A 71 0.61 -5.83 -19.43
N PHE A 72 -0.69 -5.77 -19.70
CA PHE A 72 -1.71 -6.55 -18.99
C PHE A 72 -1.42 -8.06 -18.96
N SER A 73 -0.86 -8.61 -20.05
CA SER A 73 -0.54 -10.03 -20.19
C SER A 73 0.45 -10.55 -19.14
N ASP A 74 1.29 -9.67 -18.60
CA ASP A 74 2.42 -10.06 -17.74
C ASP A 74 2.09 -9.87 -16.26
N LEU A 75 0.98 -9.17 -15.95
CA LEU A 75 0.61 -8.77 -14.59
C LEU A 75 0.46 -9.96 -13.64
N ALA A 76 -0.21 -11.03 -14.08
CA ALA A 76 -0.44 -12.21 -13.26
C ALA A 76 0.88 -12.90 -12.86
N PHE A 77 1.80 -13.04 -13.83
CA PHE A 77 3.12 -13.63 -13.60
C PHE A 77 3.95 -12.78 -12.64
N LEU A 78 4.06 -11.49 -12.90
CA LEU A 78 4.88 -10.58 -12.10
C LEU A 78 4.32 -10.39 -10.69
N THR A 79 3.00 -10.34 -10.53
CA THR A 79 2.33 -10.32 -9.22
C THR A 79 2.71 -11.53 -8.38
N LYS A 80 2.74 -12.72 -8.98
CA LYS A 80 3.20 -13.94 -8.29
C LYS A 80 4.67 -13.84 -7.86
N GLN A 81 5.55 -13.34 -8.73
CA GLN A 81 6.97 -13.15 -8.38
C GLN A 81 7.15 -12.12 -7.25
N ALA A 82 6.38 -11.03 -7.29
CA ALA A 82 6.41 -10.04 -6.23
C ALA A 82 5.94 -10.60 -4.88
N ALA A 83 4.94 -11.46 -4.88
CA ALA A 83 4.47 -12.15 -3.68
C ALA A 83 5.53 -13.11 -3.12
N VAL A 84 6.21 -13.89 -3.97
CA VAL A 84 7.31 -14.80 -3.56
C VAL A 84 8.42 -14.04 -2.83
N ARG A 85 8.78 -12.84 -3.32
CA ARG A 85 9.82 -12.00 -2.70
C ARG A 85 9.51 -11.63 -1.24
N SER A 86 8.25 -11.35 -0.91
CA SER A 86 7.83 -10.94 0.43
C SER A 86 7.29 -12.07 1.30
N ASN A 87 7.10 -13.27 0.73
CA ASN A 87 6.49 -14.40 1.42
C ASN A 87 7.40 -14.90 2.56
N GLY A 88 6.83 -15.02 3.76
CA GLY A 88 7.54 -15.55 4.93
C GLY A 88 7.92 -17.03 4.83
N SER A 89 7.29 -17.80 3.92
CA SER A 89 7.62 -19.21 3.68
C SER A 89 8.65 -19.43 2.56
N ALA A 90 8.99 -18.40 1.79
CA ALA A 90 10.03 -18.50 0.76
C ALA A 90 11.43 -18.61 1.40
N THR A 91 12.29 -19.42 0.81
CA THR A 91 13.71 -19.46 1.15
C THR A 91 14.40 -18.15 0.73
N ALA A 92 15.54 -17.86 1.34
CA ALA A 92 16.35 -16.70 0.94
C ALA A 92 16.74 -16.74 -0.55
N THR A 93 17.01 -17.93 -1.09
CA THR A 93 17.32 -18.13 -2.51
C THR A 93 16.12 -17.83 -3.40
N GLU A 94 14.93 -18.31 -3.07
CA GLU A 94 13.72 -18.03 -3.84
C GLU A 94 13.39 -16.53 -3.85
N ALA A 95 13.46 -15.86 -2.69
CA ALA A 95 13.21 -14.42 -2.60
C ALA A 95 14.25 -13.60 -3.40
N SER A 96 15.52 -14.04 -3.39
CA SER A 96 16.58 -13.42 -4.19
C SER A 96 16.36 -13.62 -5.69
N ASN A 97 15.99 -14.83 -6.11
CA ASN A 97 15.73 -15.15 -7.51
C ASN A 97 14.54 -14.34 -8.05
N ALA A 98 13.44 -14.27 -7.28
CA ALA A 98 12.28 -13.46 -7.65
C ALA A 98 12.63 -11.97 -7.75
N SER A 99 13.49 -11.46 -6.86
CA SER A 99 14.00 -10.07 -6.94
C SER A 99 14.80 -9.83 -8.22
N GLN A 100 15.71 -10.74 -8.55
CA GLN A 100 16.54 -10.62 -9.75
C GLN A 100 15.70 -10.73 -11.03
N GLU A 101 14.69 -11.59 -11.05
CA GLU A 101 13.77 -11.73 -12.18
C GLU A 101 12.98 -10.44 -12.43
N LEU A 102 12.46 -9.82 -11.37
CA LEU A 102 11.79 -8.52 -11.46
C LEU A 102 12.72 -7.42 -11.96
N LEU A 103 13.97 -7.37 -11.49
CA LEU A 103 14.97 -6.41 -11.95
C LEU A 103 15.30 -6.60 -13.43
N ASN A 104 15.46 -7.85 -13.88
CA ASN A 104 15.73 -8.17 -15.28
C ASN A 104 14.56 -7.76 -16.19
N TYR A 105 13.32 -8.00 -15.72
CA TYR A 105 12.12 -7.56 -16.43
C TYR A 105 12.09 -6.03 -16.56
N MET A 106 12.30 -5.30 -15.46
CA MET A 106 12.34 -3.84 -15.47
C MET A 106 13.45 -3.31 -16.39
N GLY A 107 14.63 -3.94 -16.40
CA GLY A 107 15.72 -3.60 -17.32
C GLY A 107 15.33 -3.74 -18.79
N SER A 108 14.62 -4.82 -19.12
CA SER A 108 14.11 -5.06 -20.48
C SER A 108 13.02 -4.06 -20.86
N LEU A 109 12.15 -3.69 -19.90
CA LEU A 109 11.10 -2.69 -20.11
C LEU A 109 11.68 -1.30 -20.34
N VAL A 110 12.75 -0.94 -19.63
CA VAL A 110 13.49 0.32 -19.87
C VAL A 110 14.10 0.34 -21.27
N ASP A 111 14.65 -0.77 -21.78
CA ASP A 111 15.14 -0.83 -23.16
C ASP A 111 14.03 -0.60 -24.18
N GLN A 112 12.88 -1.24 -23.98
CA GLN A 112 11.71 -1.05 -24.84
C GLN A 112 11.24 0.41 -24.84
N ARG A 113 11.15 1.05 -23.67
CA ARG A 113 10.74 2.46 -23.56
C ARG A 113 11.80 3.45 -24.04
N SER A 114 13.07 3.06 -24.02
CA SER A 114 14.14 3.85 -24.63
C SER A 114 13.97 3.94 -26.15
N ALA A 115 13.58 2.84 -26.78
CA ALA A 115 13.26 2.79 -28.21
C ALA A 115 11.91 3.44 -28.54
N GLU A 116 10.85 3.10 -27.80
CA GLU A 116 9.48 3.57 -28.05
C GLU A 116 8.79 3.95 -26.72
N PRO A 117 8.88 5.23 -26.30
CA PRO A 117 8.21 5.72 -25.11
C PRO A 117 6.68 5.59 -25.20
N LYS A 118 6.04 5.32 -24.07
CA LYS A 118 4.58 5.27 -23.89
C LYS A 118 4.15 6.21 -22.75
N ASP A 119 2.87 6.15 -22.38
CA ASP A 119 2.32 6.91 -21.26
C ASP A 119 2.44 6.10 -19.96
N ASP A 120 3.67 6.00 -19.42
CA ASP A 120 3.97 5.29 -18.17
C ASP A 120 5.21 5.88 -17.46
N LEU A 121 5.39 5.52 -16.17
CA LEU A 121 6.46 6.06 -15.32
C LEU A 121 7.84 5.76 -15.88
N ILE A 122 8.07 4.56 -16.41
CA ILE A 122 9.37 4.21 -16.98
C ILE A 122 9.65 5.07 -18.21
N SER A 123 8.68 5.29 -19.08
CA SER A 123 8.80 6.21 -20.23
C SER A 123 9.05 7.64 -19.78
N HIS A 124 8.38 8.09 -18.71
CA HIS A 124 8.63 9.42 -18.13
C HIS A 124 10.08 9.57 -17.66
N LEU A 125 10.61 8.60 -16.90
CA LEU A 125 12.00 8.63 -16.44
C LEU A 125 13.00 8.51 -17.59
N VAL A 126 12.71 7.66 -18.59
CA VAL A 126 13.53 7.53 -19.79
C VAL A 126 13.61 8.86 -20.54
N THR A 127 12.47 9.51 -20.76
CA THR A 127 12.40 10.72 -21.59
C THR A 127 12.92 11.96 -20.89
N THR A 128 12.63 12.13 -19.60
CA THR A 128 12.97 13.35 -18.85
C THR A 128 14.32 13.27 -18.11
N GLN A 129 14.83 12.06 -17.83
CA GLN A 129 16.05 11.88 -17.05
C GLN A 129 17.14 11.11 -17.82
N LEU A 130 16.86 9.88 -18.27
CA LEU A 130 17.87 9.00 -18.87
C LEU A 130 18.47 9.58 -20.16
N ARG A 131 17.62 10.09 -21.06
CA ARG A 131 18.06 10.71 -22.32
C ARG A 131 18.85 12.00 -22.14
N HIS A 132 18.81 12.58 -20.94
CA HIS A 132 19.52 13.79 -20.57
C HIS A 132 20.71 13.51 -19.65
N ASP A 133 21.11 12.24 -19.49
CA ASP A 133 22.22 11.79 -18.65
C ASP A 133 22.07 12.16 -17.16
N ASN A 134 20.87 12.52 -16.69
CA ASN A 134 20.58 12.80 -15.28
C ASN A 134 20.48 11.52 -14.45
N LEU A 135 20.09 10.42 -15.09
CA LEU A 135 20.03 9.08 -14.52
C LEU A 135 20.68 8.08 -15.48
N THR A 136 21.33 7.05 -14.93
CA THR A 136 21.72 5.88 -15.71
C THR A 136 20.53 4.94 -15.90
N LYS A 137 20.64 3.99 -16.84
CA LYS A 137 19.63 2.91 -16.98
C LYS A 137 19.43 2.16 -15.65
N ALA A 138 20.51 1.89 -14.93
CA ALA A 138 20.45 1.21 -13.64
C ALA A 138 19.65 2.03 -12.62
N ASP A 139 19.78 3.35 -12.61
CA ASP A 139 19.00 4.21 -11.72
C ASP A 139 17.51 4.16 -12.05
N VAL A 140 17.13 4.21 -13.33
CA VAL A 140 15.72 4.09 -13.75
C VAL A 140 15.14 2.74 -13.32
N VAL A 141 15.88 1.64 -13.52
CA VAL A 141 15.47 0.30 -13.08
C VAL A 141 15.27 0.26 -11.57
N GLN A 142 16.20 0.82 -10.79
CA GLN A 142 16.12 0.82 -9.33
C GLN A 142 14.99 1.71 -8.80
N MET A 143 14.71 2.84 -9.46
CA MET A 143 13.57 3.68 -9.12
C MET A 143 12.24 2.99 -9.43
N ALA A 144 12.10 2.35 -10.60
CA ALA A 144 10.93 1.55 -10.94
C ALA A 144 10.73 0.38 -9.97
N PHE A 145 11.82 -0.31 -9.62
CA PHE A 145 11.79 -1.40 -8.65
C PHE A 145 11.41 -0.91 -7.25
N LEU A 146 11.94 0.22 -6.78
CA LEU A 146 11.54 0.82 -5.51
C LEU A 146 10.03 1.09 -5.47
N MET A 147 9.48 1.69 -6.52
CA MET A 147 8.04 1.97 -6.61
C MET A 147 7.20 0.69 -6.58
N LEU A 148 7.65 -0.37 -7.24
CA LEU A 148 7.00 -1.68 -7.17
C LEU A 148 7.00 -2.27 -5.76
N VAL A 149 8.15 -2.28 -5.09
CA VAL A 149 8.31 -3.08 -3.86
C VAL A 149 7.94 -2.34 -2.58
N ALA A 150 7.97 -1.00 -2.58
CA ALA A 150 7.84 -0.21 -1.36
C ALA A 150 6.45 -0.26 -0.73
N GLY A 151 5.39 -0.25 -1.53
CA GLY A 151 4.01 -0.12 -1.02
C GLY A 151 3.15 -1.38 -1.15
N ASN A 152 3.53 -2.33 -2.00
CA ASN A 152 2.62 -3.38 -2.44
C ASN A 152 2.14 -4.26 -1.28
N ALA A 153 3.08 -4.82 -0.48
CA ALA A 153 2.74 -5.67 0.66
C ALA A 153 1.94 -4.93 1.75
N THR A 154 2.22 -3.64 1.94
CA THR A 154 1.45 -2.79 2.86
C THR A 154 0.02 -2.63 2.38
N MET A 155 -0.20 -2.36 1.09
CA MET A 155 -1.55 -2.23 0.53
C MET A 155 -2.35 -3.52 0.63
N VAL A 156 -1.74 -4.68 0.35
CA VAL A 156 -2.39 -5.98 0.60
C VAL A 156 -2.84 -6.06 2.06
N SER A 157 -1.94 -5.76 2.99
CA SER A 157 -2.26 -5.80 4.43
C SER A 157 -3.40 -4.85 4.79
N MET A 158 -3.33 -3.60 4.34
CA MET A 158 -4.34 -2.57 4.65
C MET A 158 -5.73 -2.91 4.14
N ILE A 159 -5.85 -3.46 2.92
CA ILE A 159 -7.15 -3.92 2.39
C ILE A 159 -7.74 -5.01 3.29
N ASN A 160 -6.96 -6.03 3.62
CA ASN A 160 -7.45 -7.14 4.46
C ASN A 160 -7.76 -6.68 5.89
N LEU A 161 -6.95 -5.79 6.46
CA LEU A 161 -7.19 -5.20 7.78
C LEU A 161 -8.48 -4.39 7.80
N GLY A 162 -8.77 -3.62 6.75
CA GLY A 162 -10.05 -2.93 6.62
C GLY A 162 -11.24 -3.89 6.52
N VAL A 163 -11.09 -5.02 5.82
CA VAL A 163 -12.12 -6.06 5.79
C VAL A 163 -12.34 -6.67 7.18
N ILE A 164 -11.27 -7.00 7.91
CA ILE A 164 -11.37 -7.50 9.28
C ILE A 164 -12.03 -6.46 10.19
N GLU A 165 -11.63 -5.19 10.09
CA GLU A 165 -12.15 -4.15 10.97
C GLU A 165 -13.65 -3.94 10.73
N LEU A 166 -14.06 -3.74 9.49
CA LEU A 166 -15.44 -3.35 9.20
C LEU A 166 -16.39 -4.55 9.02
N TRP A 167 -15.99 -5.59 8.28
CA TRP A 167 -16.85 -6.75 8.00
C TRP A 167 -16.79 -7.87 9.04
N PHE A 168 -15.83 -7.82 9.98
CA PHE A 168 -15.71 -8.80 11.05
C PHE A 168 -15.91 -8.16 12.43
N LYS A 169 -15.05 -7.22 12.86
CA LYS A 169 -15.11 -6.63 14.21
C LYS A 169 -16.29 -5.68 14.40
N HIS A 170 -16.58 -4.85 13.39
CA HIS A 170 -17.63 -3.83 13.43
C HIS A 170 -18.86 -4.17 12.59
N ARG A 171 -19.06 -5.47 12.30
CA ARG A 171 -20.18 -5.97 11.48
C ARG A 171 -21.55 -5.56 12.03
N GLU A 172 -21.69 -5.51 13.36
CA GLU A 172 -22.94 -5.18 14.06
C GLU A 172 -23.04 -3.70 14.47
N THR A 173 -22.01 -2.90 14.20
CA THR A 173 -21.95 -1.48 14.60
C THR A 173 -21.78 -0.58 13.38
N GLN A 174 -20.55 -0.37 12.92
CA GLN A 174 -20.23 0.64 11.88
C GLN A 174 -20.55 0.18 10.45
N LEU A 175 -20.59 -1.13 10.18
CA LEU A 175 -20.84 -1.65 8.83
C LEU A 175 -22.23 -1.29 8.29
N ALA A 176 -23.24 -1.21 9.16
CA ALA A 176 -24.60 -0.86 8.77
C ALA A 176 -24.63 0.56 8.18
N ASP A 177 -24.04 1.53 8.89
CA ASP A 177 -23.92 2.92 8.45
C ASP A 177 -23.11 3.01 7.16
N PHE A 178 -21.96 2.33 7.09
CA PHE A 178 -21.13 2.30 5.88
C PHE A 178 -21.90 1.83 4.64
N ARG A 179 -22.80 0.86 4.78
CA ARG A 179 -23.61 0.35 3.66
C ARG A 179 -24.69 1.33 3.20
N THR A 180 -25.13 2.25 4.06
CA THR A 180 -26.13 3.27 3.69
C THR A 180 -25.54 4.36 2.80
N ASP A 181 -24.27 4.71 3.00
CA ASP A 181 -23.56 5.70 2.20
C ASP A 181 -22.07 5.33 2.04
N PRO A 182 -21.75 4.29 1.24
CA PRO A 182 -20.36 3.86 1.07
C PRO A 182 -19.48 4.97 0.52
N GLN A 183 -19.97 5.76 -0.43
CA GLN A 183 -19.20 6.83 -1.07
C GLN A 183 -18.91 7.99 -0.12
N GLY A 184 -19.88 8.39 0.71
CA GLY A 184 -19.68 9.47 1.68
C GLY A 184 -18.81 9.08 2.88
N LEU A 185 -18.85 7.82 3.30
CA LEU A 185 -18.14 7.35 4.49
C LEU A 185 -16.76 6.75 4.21
N VAL A 186 -16.46 6.32 2.98
CA VAL A 186 -15.18 5.68 2.66
C VAL A 186 -13.94 6.53 2.93
N PRO A 187 -13.90 7.86 2.69
CA PRO A 187 -12.71 8.63 2.99
C PRO A 187 -12.41 8.64 4.49
N ALA A 188 -13.45 8.79 5.32
CA ALA A 188 -13.31 8.78 6.78
C ALA A 188 -12.90 7.40 7.32
N PHE A 189 -13.48 6.33 6.76
CA PHE A 189 -13.10 4.95 7.07
C PHE A 189 -11.63 4.67 6.73
N VAL A 190 -11.18 4.97 5.51
CA VAL A 190 -9.80 4.72 5.05
C VAL A 190 -8.80 5.51 5.88
N GLU A 191 -9.14 6.75 6.21
CA GLU A 191 -8.31 7.55 7.06
C GLU A 191 -8.19 6.98 8.50
N GLU A 192 -9.29 6.56 9.13
CA GLU A 192 -9.23 5.94 10.46
C GLU A 192 -8.50 4.59 10.40
N LEU A 193 -8.70 3.83 9.34
CA LEU A 193 -7.98 2.60 9.05
C LEU A 193 -6.46 2.83 9.02
N CYS A 194 -5.99 3.87 8.33
CA CYS A 194 -4.55 4.19 8.24
C CYS A 194 -3.95 4.71 9.55
N ARG A 195 -4.77 5.30 10.43
CA ARG A 195 -4.35 5.65 11.80
C ARG A 195 -4.28 4.39 12.65
N TYR A 196 -5.40 3.67 12.76
CA TYR A 196 -5.58 2.54 13.66
C TYR A 196 -4.64 1.39 13.32
N HIS A 197 -4.62 0.99 12.05
CA HIS A 197 -3.73 -0.03 11.50
C HIS A 197 -2.56 0.63 10.79
N THR A 198 -1.45 0.81 11.50
CA THR A 198 -0.23 1.36 10.91
C THR A 198 0.53 0.24 10.17
N GLY A 199 0.14 -0.02 8.91
CA GLY A 199 0.68 -1.13 8.10
C GLY A 199 2.17 -1.05 7.74
N SER A 200 2.83 0.07 8.05
CA SER A 200 4.29 0.23 7.98
C SER A 200 4.77 1.02 9.20
N ALA A 201 5.14 0.32 10.26
CA ALA A 201 5.51 0.92 11.55
C ALA A 201 7.03 1.12 11.73
N MET A 202 7.85 0.52 10.86
CA MET A 202 9.31 0.44 11.03
C MET A 202 10.12 1.30 10.03
N ALA A 203 9.46 2.07 9.18
CA ALA A 203 10.12 2.84 8.11
C ALA A 203 10.78 4.14 8.62
N MET A 204 10.26 4.75 9.70
CA MET A 204 10.74 6.04 10.20
C MET A 204 11.98 5.89 11.10
N ARG A 205 13.13 5.64 10.47
CA ARG A 205 14.42 5.47 11.15
C ARG A 205 15.39 6.59 10.79
N ARG A 206 16.23 6.99 11.75
CA ARG A 206 17.26 8.03 11.58
C ARG A 206 18.54 7.63 12.31
N VAL A 207 19.63 8.28 11.92
CA VAL A 207 20.88 8.32 12.69
C VAL A 207 21.17 9.78 12.98
N ALA A 208 21.44 10.11 14.23
CA ALA A 208 21.75 11.48 14.64
C ALA A 208 23.11 11.90 14.06
N LYS A 209 23.15 13.01 13.32
CA LYS A 209 24.40 13.56 12.75
C LYS A 209 25.18 14.43 13.74
N VAL A 210 24.45 14.97 14.71
CA VAL A 210 24.94 15.80 15.80
C VAL A 210 24.14 15.43 17.05
N ASP A 211 24.62 15.84 18.22
CA ASP A 211 23.86 15.73 19.46
C ASP A 211 22.55 16.53 19.36
N VAL A 212 21.43 15.92 19.74
CA VAL A 212 20.07 16.51 19.67
C VAL A 212 19.33 16.23 20.96
N HIS A 213 18.74 17.28 21.55
CA HIS A 213 17.78 17.12 22.64
C HIS A 213 16.40 16.78 22.09
N TRP A 214 15.78 15.73 22.64
CA TRP A 214 14.39 15.34 22.38
C TRP A 214 13.66 15.21 23.71
N GLY A 215 12.78 16.17 24.01
CA GLY A 215 12.20 16.29 25.34
C GLY A 215 13.30 16.45 26.40
N ASP A 216 13.29 15.58 27.41
CA ASP A 216 14.27 15.54 28.49
C ASP A 216 15.52 14.68 28.17
N LYS A 217 15.60 14.07 26.98
CA LYS A 217 16.71 13.18 26.60
C LYS A 217 17.70 13.85 25.65
N LEU A 218 18.96 13.45 25.75
CA LEU A 218 20.01 13.76 24.79
C LEU A 218 20.26 12.52 23.91
N ILE A 219 20.05 12.66 22.60
CA ILE A 219 20.43 11.68 21.57
C ILE A 219 21.80 12.10 21.06
N LYS A 220 22.80 11.24 21.16
CA LYS A 220 24.17 11.58 20.75
C LYS A 220 24.38 11.40 19.25
N ALA A 221 25.34 12.12 18.69
CA ALA A 221 25.80 11.87 17.33
C ALA A 221 26.20 10.39 17.15
N GLY A 222 25.69 9.76 16.10
CA GLY A 222 25.86 8.32 15.81
C GLY A 222 24.75 7.42 16.36
N ASP A 223 23.92 7.89 17.28
CA ASP A 223 22.81 7.08 17.81
C ASP A 223 21.72 6.85 16.75
N GLY A 224 21.21 5.62 16.72
CA GLY A 224 20.05 5.24 15.92
C GLY A 224 18.74 5.61 16.62
N VAL A 225 17.79 6.13 15.87
CA VAL A 225 16.46 6.51 16.36
C VAL A 225 15.39 5.84 15.51
N ILE A 226 14.40 5.23 16.17
CA ILE A 226 13.20 4.69 15.56
C ILE A 226 12.02 5.54 16.04
N LEU A 227 11.33 6.20 15.11
CA LEU A 227 10.13 6.98 15.39
C LEU A 227 8.94 6.06 15.15
N ALA A 228 8.41 5.45 16.21
CA ALA A 228 7.28 4.53 16.11
C ALA A 228 5.98 5.28 15.77
N ASN A 229 5.69 5.45 14.47
CA ASN A 229 4.47 6.08 14.00
C ASN A 229 3.19 5.34 14.43
N SER A 230 3.28 4.02 14.66
CA SER A 230 2.19 3.26 15.27
C SER A 230 1.86 3.75 16.68
N SER A 231 2.88 4.09 17.48
CA SER A 231 2.68 4.69 18.82
C SER A 231 2.10 6.10 18.71
N GLY A 232 2.63 6.93 17.82
CA GLY A 232 2.10 8.29 17.63
C GLY A 232 0.65 8.31 17.12
N ASN A 233 0.24 7.30 16.35
CA ASN A 233 -1.16 7.10 15.95
C ASN A 233 -2.07 6.64 17.09
N ARG A 234 -1.50 6.26 18.23
CA ARG A 234 -2.22 5.86 19.45
C ARG A 234 -1.99 6.84 20.62
N ASP A 235 -1.39 8.00 20.35
CA ASP A 235 -1.16 9.03 21.37
C ASP A 235 -2.50 9.61 21.84
N GLU A 236 -2.84 9.40 23.12
CA GLU A 236 -4.09 9.84 23.73
C GLU A 236 -4.21 11.35 23.87
N GLU A 237 -3.11 12.10 23.84
CA GLU A 237 -3.14 13.57 23.82
C GLU A 237 -3.62 14.09 22.46
N MET A 238 -3.39 13.30 21.41
CA MET A 238 -3.78 13.63 20.03
C MET A 238 -5.10 12.97 19.60
N PHE A 239 -5.33 11.73 20.03
CA PHE A 239 -6.48 10.92 19.64
C PHE A 239 -7.22 10.40 20.89
N PRO A 240 -8.29 11.06 21.35
CA PRO A 240 -9.09 10.58 22.47
C PRO A 240 -9.61 9.16 22.22
N SER A 241 -9.50 8.26 23.19
CA SER A 241 -9.78 6.82 23.01
C SER A 241 -9.02 6.23 21.80
N PRO A 242 -7.68 6.26 21.82
CA PRO A 242 -6.86 5.97 20.64
C PRO A 242 -6.96 4.52 20.16
N ASP A 243 -7.27 3.60 21.08
CA ASP A 243 -7.41 2.16 20.84
C ASP A 243 -8.81 1.73 20.41
N VAL A 244 -9.74 2.69 20.26
CA VAL A 244 -11.06 2.46 19.66
C VAL A 244 -11.02 2.83 18.19
N PHE A 245 -11.39 1.88 17.33
CA PHE A 245 -11.61 2.15 15.92
C PHE A 245 -12.97 2.86 15.75
N ASP A 246 -12.95 4.05 15.18
CA ASP A 246 -14.16 4.83 14.92
C ASP A 246 -14.05 5.59 13.60
N MET A 247 -14.72 5.11 12.55
CA MET A 247 -14.73 5.79 11.25
C MET A 247 -15.41 7.17 11.30
N HIS A 248 -16.18 7.46 12.36
CA HIS A 248 -16.84 8.76 12.60
C HIS A 248 -16.04 9.68 13.52
N ARG A 249 -14.82 9.28 13.92
CA ARG A 249 -13.94 10.07 14.80
C ARG A 249 -13.90 11.54 14.34
N PRO A 250 -14.31 12.50 15.19
CA PRO A 250 -14.19 13.92 14.89
C PRO A 250 -12.73 14.27 14.63
N ARG A 251 -12.46 15.07 13.59
CA ARG A 251 -11.11 15.45 13.19
C ARG A 251 -10.89 16.96 13.34
N GLY A 252 -9.74 17.33 13.89
CA GLY A 252 -9.23 18.70 13.94
C GLY A 252 -8.09 18.88 12.93
N ALA A 253 -6.99 19.51 13.36
CA ALA A 253 -5.81 19.75 12.53
C ALA A 253 -4.79 18.58 12.55
N GLU A 254 -5.10 17.49 13.25
CA GLU A 254 -4.18 16.38 13.50
C GLU A 254 -3.94 15.55 12.23
N ALA A 255 -2.67 15.24 11.95
CA ALA A 255 -2.30 14.34 10.86
C ALA A 255 -1.86 12.99 11.43
N ALA A 256 -2.63 11.94 11.13
CA ALA A 256 -2.19 10.58 11.38
C ALA A 256 -0.88 10.28 10.65
N LEU A 257 -0.02 9.47 11.27
CA LEU A 257 1.32 9.14 10.83
C LEU A 257 1.39 7.82 10.03
N GLY A 258 0.24 7.30 9.55
CA GLY A 258 0.18 6.05 8.77
C GLY A 258 1.08 6.07 7.53
N PHE A 259 1.25 7.25 6.92
CA PHE A 259 2.12 7.48 5.76
C PHE A 259 3.46 8.16 6.12
N GLY A 260 3.79 8.23 7.42
CA GLY A 260 4.94 8.96 7.94
C GLY A 260 4.78 10.48 7.85
N PHE A 261 5.90 11.21 7.96
CA PHE A 261 5.88 12.67 8.02
C PHE A 261 7.13 13.31 7.40
N GLY A 262 7.04 14.60 7.08
CA GLY A 262 8.13 15.42 6.53
C GLY A 262 8.51 15.06 5.10
N ALA A 263 9.75 15.37 4.70
CA ALA A 263 10.22 15.15 3.33
C ALA A 263 10.10 13.68 2.86
N HIS A 264 10.17 12.72 3.79
CA HIS A 264 10.06 11.29 3.49
C HIS A 264 8.64 10.72 3.65
N ARG A 265 7.62 11.55 3.88
CA ARG A 265 6.20 11.12 3.87
C ARG A 265 5.91 10.36 2.58
N CYS A 266 5.12 9.30 2.64
CA CYS A 266 4.88 8.38 1.52
C CYS A 266 4.58 9.15 0.22
N VAL A 267 5.31 8.85 -0.86
CA VAL A 267 5.06 9.49 -2.16
C VAL A 267 3.72 9.07 -2.76
N ALA A 268 3.29 7.83 -2.48
CA ALA A 268 2.08 7.23 -3.02
C ALA A 268 0.87 7.32 -2.05
N GLU A 269 0.87 8.26 -1.09
CA GLU A 269 -0.24 8.37 -0.12
C GLU A 269 -1.59 8.54 -0.82
N TRP A 270 -1.69 9.46 -1.77
CA TRP A 270 -2.95 9.70 -2.48
C TRP A 270 -3.39 8.49 -3.30
N LEU A 271 -2.44 7.78 -3.91
CA LEU A 271 -2.71 6.53 -4.63
C LEU A 271 -3.25 5.45 -3.69
N ALA A 272 -2.57 5.20 -2.57
CA ALA A 272 -2.97 4.22 -1.57
C ALA A 272 -4.40 4.48 -1.05
N ARG A 273 -4.73 5.76 -0.80
CA ARG A 273 -6.08 6.17 -0.38
C ARG A 273 -7.11 5.88 -1.46
N ALA A 274 -6.87 6.32 -2.70
CA ALA A 274 -7.78 6.07 -3.81
C ALA A 274 -8.00 4.57 -4.06
N GLU A 275 -6.95 3.75 -3.98
CA GLU A 275 -7.06 2.29 -4.09
C GLU A 275 -7.95 1.68 -3.01
N MET A 276 -7.69 2.01 -1.74
CA MET A 276 -8.51 1.54 -0.62
C MET A 276 -9.96 2.01 -0.74
N GLU A 277 -10.18 3.27 -1.12
CA GLU A 277 -11.52 3.83 -1.27
C GLU A 277 -12.33 3.08 -2.33
N GLU A 278 -11.76 2.89 -3.53
CA GLU A 278 -12.43 2.14 -4.59
C GLU A 278 -12.67 0.68 -4.21
N VAL A 279 -11.74 0.06 -3.47
CA VAL A 279 -11.89 -1.30 -2.93
C VAL A 279 -13.06 -1.38 -1.95
N PHE A 280 -13.10 -0.56 -0.92
CA PHE A 280 -14.11 -0.68 0.13
C PHE A 280 -15.51 -0.28 -0.36
N VAL A 281 -15.60 0.70 -1.26
CA VAL A 281 -16.85 1.02 -1.97
C VAL A 281 -17.32 -0.17 -2.80
N ALA A 282 -16.44 -0.80 -3.58
CA ALA A 282 -16.80 -1.94 -4.41
C ALA A 282 -17.25 -3.14 -3.57
N LEU A 283 -16.55 -3.46 -2.48
CA LEU A 283 -16.92 -4.54 -1.57
C LEU A 283 -18.30 -4.30 -0.93
N ALA A 284 -18.56 -3.09 -0.43
CA ALA A 284 -19.83 -2.78 0.24
C ALA A 284 -21.02 -2.78 -0.72
N THR A 285 -20.82 -2.31 -1.96
CA THR A 285 -21.92 -2.16 -2.93
C THR A 285 -22.17 -3.44 -3.75
N ARG A 286 -21.12 -4.19 -4.08
CA ARG A 286 -21.21 -5.35 -4.99
C ARG A 286 -21.16 -6.70 -4.28
N VAL A 287 -20.68 -6.74 -3.03
CA VAL A 287 -20.61 -7.96 -2.22
C VAL A 287 -21.28 -7.72 -0.85
N PRO A 288 -22.59 -7.41 -0.82
CA PRO A 288 -23.30 -7.14 0.44
C PRO A 288 -23.35 -8.36 1.38
N GLY A 289 -23.13 -9.57 0.86
CA GLY A 289 -23.01 -10.81 1.63
C GLY A 289 -21.62 -11.08 2.20
N LEU A 290 -20.62 -10.21 1.94
CA LEU A 290 -19.24 -10.43 2.36
C LEU A 290 -19.15 -10.72 3.86
N ARG A 291 -18.49 -11.83 4.22
CA ARG A 291 -18.25 -12.23 5.60
C ARG A 291 -16.92 -12.96 5.72
N VAL A 292 -16.11 -12.62 6.70
CA VAL A 292 -14.89 -13.36 7.04
C VAL A 292 -15.27 -14.77 7.52
N ALA A 293 -14.64 -15.80 6.95
CA ALA A 293 -14.86 -17.20 7.28
C ALA A 293 -14.01 -17.62 8.49
N ALA A 294 -14.18 -16.89 9.59
CA ALA A 294 -13.59 -17.16 10.90
C ALA A 294 -14.68 -16.98 11.97
N ALA A 295 -14.64 -17.76 13.04
CA ALA A 295 -15.55 -17.63 14.17
C ALA A 295 -15.08 -16.57 15.19
N ASN A 296 -13.77 -16.36 15.30
CA ASN A 296 -13.12 -15.42 16.22
C ASN A 296 -11.74 -14.98 15.66
N GLU A 297 -11.08 -14.03 16.33
CA GLU A 297 -9.78 -13.48 15.88
C GLU A 297 -8.61 -14.48 15.93
N GLU A 298 -8.71 -15.54 16.73
CA GLU A 298 -7.65 -16.55 16.88
C GLU A 298 -7.54 -17.47 15.66
N GLU A 299 -8.63 -17.62 14.90
CA GLU A 299 -8.66 -18.38 13.65
C GLU A 299 -8.06 -17.60 12.46
N ILE A 300 -7.86 -16.28 12.59
CA ILE A 300 -7.24 -15.46 11.56
C ILE A 300 -5.73 -15.72 11.54
N LYS A 301 -5.20 -16.06 10.37
CA LYS A 301 -3.75 -16.29 10.18
C LYS A 301 -2.99 -14.96 10.02
N TRP A 302 -2.73 -14.30 11.15
CA TRP A 302 -1.94 -13.06 11.21
C TRP A 302 -0.49 -13.25 10.74
N THR A 303 0.13 -12.14 10.31
CA THR A 303 1.59 -12.10 10.13
C THR A 303 2.32 -12.36 11.46
N PRO A 304 3.55 -12.90 11.44
CA PRO A 304 4.32 -13.07 12.68
C PRO A 304 4.51 -11.76 13.43
N ALA A 305 4.35 -11.75 14.75
CA ALA A 305 4.39 -10.55 15.60
C ALA A 305 5.66 -9.68 15.51
N ARG A 306 6.74 -10.21 14.91
CA ARG A 306 7.99 -9.48 14.63
C ARG A 306 7.98 -8.71 13.30
N LYS A 307 6.90 -8.82 12.51
CA LYS A 307 6.69 -8.11 11.25
C LYS A 307 5.57 -7.07 11.43
N ASP A 308 5.43 -6.18 10.46
CA ASP A 308 4.28 -5.28 10.40
C ASP A 308 2.96 -6.08 10.34
N VAL A 309 1.90 -5.45 10.85
CA VAL A 309 0.57 -6.06 10.99
C VAL A 309 -0.05 -6.37 9.63
N GLY A 310 -0.66 -7.55 9.52
CA GLY A 310 -1.33 -8.02 8.31
C GLY A 310 -1.79 -9.46 8.49
N VAL A 311 -2.27 -10.07 7.39
CA VAL A 311 -2.69 -11.48 7.37
C VAL A 311 -2.02 -12.21 6.22
N VAL A 312 -1.84 -13.52 6.37
CA VAL A 312 -1.25 -14.40 5.36
C VAL A 312 -2.30 -14.84 4.34
N GLU A 313 -3.50 -15.15 4.81
CA GLU A 313 -4.69 -15.50 4.04
C GLU A 313 -5.91 -14.91 4.76
N LEU A 314 -6.98 -14.63 4.03
CA LEU A 314 -8.24 -14.19 4.60
C LEU A 314 -9.41 -14.88 3.87
N PRO A 315 -9.79 -16.10 4.28
CA PRO A 315 -10.95 -16.78 3.73
C PRO A 315 -12.23 -15.97 3.97
N VAL A 316 -13.01 -15.72 2.92
CA VAL A 316 -14.28 -14.98 2.97
C VAL A 316 -15.38 -15.69 2.21
N TYR A 317 -16.62 -15.58 2.70
CA TYR A 317 -17.83 -15.86 1.94
C TYR A 317 -18.25 -14.60 1.20
N LEU A 318 -18.65 -14.71 -0.07
CA LEU A 318 -19.11 -13.57 -0.88
C LEU A 318 -20.63 -13.35 -0.79
N GLY A 319 -21.38 -14.34 -0.30
CA GLY A 319 -22.84 -14.30 -0.21
C GLY A 319 -23.50 -15.01 -1.37
#